data_AF-A0A0G1CIB5-F1
#
_entry.id   AF-A0A0G1CIB5-F1
#
_cell.length_a   1.000
_cell.length_b   1.000
_cell.length_c   1.000
_cell.angle_alpha   90.00
_cell.angle_beta   90.00
_cell.angle_gamma   90.00
#
_symmetry.space_group_name_H-M   'P 1'
#
loop_
_entity.id
_entity.type
_entity.pdbx_description
1 polymer ?
#
loop_
_entity_poly.entity_id
_entity_poly.type
_entity_poly.pdbx_seq_one_letter_code
_entity_poly.pdbx_strand_id
1 'polypeptide(L)'
;FAITIFEQLFLSVPLKLLIQPNYFVTEAYMENNQALLQLIPPDTSVATQNSLAAHLSRRDHLYLLPDTKNADYVMFDLHPNQSAYNFSGRTPEEIRELMDGLLANKEYLLVAQQGDAYVLKSK
;
A
#
# COMPACT_ATOMS: atom_id res chain seq x y z
N PHE A 1 -48.86 -9.35 -0.11
CA PHE A 1 -47.62 -10.12 -0.33
C PHE A 1 -46.87 -9.73 -1.62
N ALA A 2 -46.92 -8.46 -2.08
CA ALA A 2 -46.22 -8.03 -3.32
C ALA A 2 -45.24 -6.86 -3.11
N ILE A 3 -45.23 -6.23 -1.93
CA ILE A 3 -44.38 -5.07 -1.62
C ILE A 3 -42.96 -5.49 -1.19
N THR A 4 -42.79 -6.73 -0.72
CA THR A 4 -41.55 -7.20 -0.07
C THR A 4 -40.41 -7.51 -1.05
N ILE A 5 -40.72 -7.88 -2.31
CA ILE A 5 -39.70 -8.28 -3.29
C ILE A 5 -38.96 -7.06 -3.86
N PHE A 6 -39.67 -5.94 -4.07
CA PHE A 6 -39.08 -4.73 -4.65
C PHE A 6 -38.13 -4.03 -3.66
N GLU A 7 -38.49 -3.99 -2.38
CA GLU A 7 -37.59 -3.49 -1.33
C GLU A 7 -36.38 -4.40 -1.13
N GLN A 8 -36.53 -5.73 -1.23
CA GLN A 8 -35.40 -6.67 -1.15
C GLN A 8 -34.43 -6.56 -2.34
N LEU A 9 -34.92 -6.23 -3.55
CA LEU A 9 -34.06 -5.97 -4.71
C LEU A 9 -33.27 -4.66 -4.57
N PHE A 10 -33.87 -3.60 -4.02
CA PHE A 10 -33.16 -2.33 -3.75
C PHE A 10 -32.20 -2.42 -2.55
N LEU A 11 -32.50 -3.25 -1.55
CA LEU A 11 -31.61 -3.57 -0.43
C LEU A 11 -30.56 -4.63 -0.77
N SER A 12 -30.71 -5.33 -1.90
CA SER A 12 -29.67 -6.22 -2.38
C SER A 12 -28.49 -5.38 -2.88
N VAL A 13 -27.36 -5.62 -2.24
CA VAL A 13 -26.02 -5.08 -2.47
C VAL A 13 -25.61 -4.87 -3.95
N PRO A 14 -26.07 -5.63 -4.97
CA PRO A 14 -25.58 -5.47 -6.35
C PRO A 14 -25.86 -4.09 -6.99
N LEU A 15 -27.05 -3.50 -6.81
CA LEU A 15 -27.36 -2.21 -7.46
C LEU A 15 -26.60 -1.03 -6.84
N LYS A 16 -26.32 -1.08 -5.53
CA LYS A 16 -25.60 -0.01 -4.83
C LYS A 16 -24.16 0.14 -5.33
N LEU A 17 -23.53 -0.98 -5.70
CA LEU A 17 -22.18 -1.00 -6.27
C LEU A 17 -22.14 -0.40 -7.70
N LEU A 18 -23.18 -0.60 -8.50
CA LEU A 18 -23.28 -0.02 -9.85
C LEU A 18 -23.44 1.51 -9.86
N ILE A 19 -23.97 2.08 -8.78
CA ILE A 19 -24.23 3.52 -8.63
C ILE A 19 -23.02 4.26 -8.03
N GLN A 20 -22.03 3.55 -7.50
CA GLN A 20 -20.83 4.13 -6.87
C GLN A 20 -19.60 3.91 -7.78
N PRO A 21 -19.50 4.62 -8.92
CA PRO A 21 -18.43 4.43 -9.90
C PRO A 21 -17.05 4.62 -9.28
N ASN A 22 -16.93 5.42 -8.22
CA ASN A 22 -15.70 5.66 -7.49
C ASN A 22 -15.04 4.39 -6.92
N TYR A 23 -15.77 3.29 -6.71
CA TYR A 23 -15.14 2.01 -6.30
C TYR A 23 -14.33 1.35 -7.42
N PHE A 24 -14.56 1.74 -8.67
CA PHE A 24 -13.89 1.19 -9.86
C PHE A 24 -12.92 2.20 -10.50
N VAL A 25 -12.74 3.37 -9.89
CA VAL A 25 -11.79 4.38 -10.36
C VAL A 25 -10.42 4.06 -9.77
N THR A 26 -9.46 3.77 -10.63
CA THR A 26 -8.05 3.72 -10.25
C THR A 26 -7.59 5.13 -9.93
N GLU A 27 -7.11 5.35 -8.70
CA GLU A 27 -6.49 6.61 -8.32
C GLU A 27 -5.00 6.63 -8.69
N ALA A 28 -4.44 7.82 -8.89
CA ALA A 28 -3.05 7.97 -9.34
C ALA A 28 -2.03 7.29 -8.39
N TYR A 29 -2.29 7.28 -7.08
CA TYR A 29 -1.41 6.59 -6.11
C TYR A 29 -1.36 5.08 -6.36
N MET A 30 -2.46 4.48 -6.83
CA MET A 30 -2.52 3.05 -7.13
C MET A 30 -1.65 2.71 -8.33
N GLU A 31 -1.65 3.55 -9.36
CA GLU A 31 -0.79 3.38 -10.55
C GLU A 31 0.68 3.54 -10.19
N ASN A 32 1.02 4.56 -9.39
CA ASN A 32 2.37 4.78 -8.89
C ASN A 32 2.88 3.57 -8.09
N ASN A 33 2.06 3.06 -7.16
CA ASN A 33 2.38 1.87 -6.38
C ASN A 33 2.60 0.64 -7.30
N GLN A 34 1.70 0.42 -8.25
CA GLN A 34 1.78 -0.72 -9.16
C GLN A 34 3.04 -0.67 -10.03
N ALA A 35 3.42 0.51 -10.52
CA ALA A 35 4.64 0.68 -11.32
C ALA A 35 5.90 0.40 -10.49
N LEU A 36 5.94 0.83 -9.23
CA LEU A 36 7.07 0.57 -8.33
C LEU A 36 7.16 -0.88 -7.86
N LEU A 37 6.02 -1.55 -7.63
CA LEU A 37 5.97 -2.98 -7.28
C LEU A 37 6.66 -3.86 -8.33
N GLN A 38 6.59 -3.49 -9.61
CA GLN A 38 7.23 -4.22 -10.71
C GLN A 38 8.76 -4.14 -10.70
N LEU A 39 9.34 -3.19 -9.96
CA LEU A 39 10.79 -3.03 -9.85
C LEU A 39 11.40 -3.92 -8.76
N ILE A 40 10.57 -4.49 -7.88
CA ILE A 40 11.01 -5.33 -6.77
C ILE A 40 11.06 -6.79 -7.24
N PRO A 41 12.22 -7.45 -7.24
CA PRO A 41 12.33 -8.86 -7.62
C PRO A 41 11.40 -9.77 -6.79
N PRO A 42 10.95 -10.90 -7.35
CA PRO A 42 10.02 -11.80 -6.66
C PRO A 42 10.67 -12.57 -5.49
N ASP A 43 11.97 -12.84 -5.54
CA ASP A 43 12.67 -13.71 -4.58
C ASP A 43 13.47 -12.93 -3.52
N THR A 44 13.19 -11.64 -3.35
CA THR A 44 13.88 -10.76 -2.39
C THR A 44 12.99 -10.45 -1.18
N SER A 45 13.63 -10.21 -0.05
CA SER A 45 12.94 -9.77 1.16
C SER A 45 12.46 -8.32 1.03
N VAL A 46 11.25 -8.04 1.54
CA VAL A 46 10.64 -6.71 1.45
C VAL A 46 10.05 -6.28 2.78
N ALA A 47 10.28 -5.04 3.20
CA ALA A 47 9.53 -4.38 4.27
C ALA A 47 8.60 -3.31 3.70
N THR A 48 7.33 -3.26 4.13
CA THR A 48 6.36 -2.29 3.61
C THR A 48 5.16 -2.07 4.54
N GLN A 49 4.22 -1.21 4.15
CA GLN A 49 2.95 -0.96 4.84
C GLN A 49 1.89 -2.03 4.52
N ASN A 50 0.86 -2.13 5.35
CA ASN A 50 -0.17 -3.18 5.23
C ASN A 50 -0.87 -3.23 3.86
N SER A 51 -1.17 -2.08 3.26
CA SER A 51 -1.82 -1.96 1.96
C SER A 51 -1.00 -2.59 0.85
N LEU A 52 0.32 -2.34 0.86
CA LEU A 52 1.27 -2.86 -0.11
C LEU A 52 1.63 -4.33 0.14
N ALA A 53 1.67 -4.75 1.42
CA ALA A 53 2.01 -6.11 1.82
C ALA A 53 1.09 -7.17 1.17
N ALA A 54 -0.20 -6.85 0.99
CA ALA A 54 -1.14 -7.74 0.31
C ALA A 54 -0.70 -8.10 -1.12
N HIS A 55 -0.11 -7.15 -1.84
CA HIS A 55 0.40 -7.32 -3.20
C HIS A 55 1.72 -8.10 -3.26
N LEU A 56 2.44 -8.18 -2.14
CA LEU A 56 3.75 -8.82 -2.02
C LEU A 56 3.70 -10.18 -1.30
N SER A 57 2.51 -10.63 -0.89
CA SER A 57 2.24 -11.78 -0.01
C SER A 57 2.79 -13.13 -0.48
N ARG A 58 3.22 -13.26 -1.74
CA ARG A 58 3.84 -14.50 -2.28
C ARG A 58 5.34 -14.63 -1.99
N ARG A 59 5.93 -13.69 -1.24
CA ARG A 59 7.36 -13.69 -0.89
C ARG A 59 7.61 -14.50 0.38
N ASP A 60 8.73 -15.20 0.43
CA ASP A 60 9.17 -15.95 1.61
C ASP A 60 9.45 -15.02 2.80
N HIS A 61 9.92 -13.79 2.53
CA HIS A 61 10.28 -12.81 3.55
C HIS A 61 9.58 -11.47 3.27
N LEU A 62 8.52 -11.21 4.02
CA LEU A 62 7.75 -9.97 3.98
C LEU A 62 7.55 -9.44 5.39
N TYR A 63 7.93 -8.18 5.60
CA TYR A 63 7.88 -7.52 6.90
C TYR A 63 7.00 -6.28 6.85
N LEU A 64 6.36 -5.97 7.97
CA LEU A 64 5.52 -4.79 8.10
C LEU A 64 6.29 -3.66 8.78
N LEU A 65 6.25 -2.48 8.18
CA LEU A 65 6.79 -1.28 8.79
C LEU A 65 6.09 -1.00 10.14
N PRO A 66 6.84 -0.48 11.14
CA PRO A 66 8.17 0.11 11.03
C PRO A 66 9.36 -0.88 11.09
N ASP A 67 9.13 -2.18 11.20
CA ASP A 67 10.21 -3.16 11.29
C ASP A 67 10.75 -3.52 9.91
N THR A 68 11.97 -3.07 9.59
CA THR A 68 12.60 -3.34 8.29
C THR A 68 13.25 -4.71 8.20
N LYS A 69 13.64 -5.32 9.34
CA LYS A 69 14.40 -6.59 9.41
C LYS A 69 15.60 -6.69 8.44
N ASN A 70 16.23 -5.56 8.09
CA ASN A 70 17.27 -5.50 7.05
C ASN A 70 16.83 -6.13 5.72
N ALA A 71 15.55 -5.96 5.34
CA ALA A 71 15.04 -6.44 4.07
C ALA A 71 15.82 -5.86 2.89
N ASP A 72 15.94 -6.62 1.80
CA ASP A 72 16.63 -6.20 0.57
C ASP A 72 15.99 -4.94 -0.02
N TYR A 73 14.67 -4.83 0.11
CA TYR A 73 13.90 -3.67 -0.32
C TYR A 73 12.97 -3.15 0.77
N VAL A 74 12.77 -1.83 0.79
CA VAL A 74 11.73 -1.18 1.57
C VAL A 74 10.85 -0.37 0.62
N MET A 75 9.55 -0.60 0.66
CA MET A 75 8.60 0.16 -0.15
C MET A 75 7.67 0.99 0.74
N PHE A 76 7.55 2.27 0.41
CA PHE A 76 6.68 3.22 1.09
C PHE A 76 5.62 3.73 0.12
N ASP A 77 4.41 3.92 0.65
CA ASP A 77 3.32 4.67 0.06
C ASP A 77 2.89 5.75 1.06
N LEU A 78 3.23 7.01 0.75
CA LEU A 78 3.01 8.17 1.61
C LEU A 78 1.88 9.07 1.11
N HIS A 79 0.99 8.58 0.23
CA HIS A 79 -0.15 9.39 -0.22
C HIS A 79 -1.03 9.81 0.98
N PRO A 80 -1.71 10.96 0.92
CA PRO A 80 -2.50 11.46 2.04
C PRO A 80 -3.78 10.63 2.29
N ASN A 81 -4.42 10.84 3.43
CA ASN A 81 -5.74 10.27 3.79
C ASN A 81 -5.78 8.74 3.95
N GLN A 82 -4.64 8.11 4.22
CA GLN A 82 -4.57 6.69 4.51
C GLN A 82 -5.08 6.34 5.91
N SER A 83 -5.59 5.13 6.08
CA SER A 83 -5.99 4.60 7.38
C SER A 83 -4.79 4.44 8.31
N ALA A 84 -4.95 4.74 9.60
CA ALA A 84 -3.94 4.50 10.63
C ALA A 84 -3.54 3.01 10.73
N TYR A 85 -4.42 2.09 10.34
CA TYR A 85 -4.10 0.67 10.23
C TYR A 85 -2.99 0.42 9.21
N ASN A 86 -2.91 1.23 8.15
CA ASN A 86 -1.87 1.06 7.14
C ASN A 86 -0.46 1.27 7.69
N PHE A 87 -0.35 2.11 8.71
CA PHE A 87 0.90 2.51 9.36
C PHE A 87 1.13 1.78 10.69
N SER A 88 0.42 0.67 10.96
CA SER A 88 0.54 -0.08 12.21
C SER A 88 0.32 0.79 13.47
N GLY A 89 -0.57 1.78 13.37
CA GLY A 89 -0.87 2.73 14.46
C GLY A 89 0.07 3.95 14.54
N ARG A 90 1.03 4.09 13.61
CA ARG A 90 1.88 5.28 13.45
C ARG A 90 1.17 6.38 12.66
N THR A 91 1.69 7.60 12.74
CA THR A 91 1.29 8.70 11.87
C THR A 91 2.04 8.65 10.52
N PRO A 92 1.51 9.26 9.45
CA PRO A 92 2.23 9.40 8.19
C PRO A 92 3.58 10.10 8.34
N GLU A 93 3.67 11.08 9.25
CA GLU A 93 4.90 11.82 9.53
C GLU A 93 5.95 10.93 10.17
N GLU A 94 5.59 10.07 11.14
CA GLU A 94 6.52 9.10 11.74
C GLU A 94 7.09 8.13 10.69
N ILE A 95 6.27 7.74 9.70
CA ILE A 95 6.70 6.84 8.62
C ILE A 95 7.60 7.57 7.61
N ARG A 96 7.35 8.86 7.36
CA ARG A 96 8.25 9.70 6.57
C ARG A 96 9.58 9.88 7.27
N GLU A 97 9.58 10.15 8.58
CA GLU A 97 10.81 10.26 9.39
C GLU A 97 11.60 8.94 9.38
N LEU A 98 10.93 7.79 9.43
CA LEU A 98 11.57 6.48 9.26
C LEU A 98 12.28 6.37 7.91
N MET A 99 11.59 6.71 6.82
CA MET A 99 12.18 6.69 5.47
C MET A 99 13.40 7.62 5.38
N ASP A 100 13.27 8.86 5.87
CA ASP A 100 14.34 9.84 5.87
C ASP A 100 15.54 9.35 6.70
N GLY A 101 15.30 8.69 7.82
CA GLY A 101 16.34 8.06 8.64
C GLY A 101 17.11 6.95 7.92
N LEU A 102 16.41 6.05 7.21
CA LEU A 102 17.03 4.96 6.43
C LEU A 102 17.95 5.50 5.33
N LEU A 103 17.54 6.60 4.69
CA LEU A 103 18.32 7.30 3.66
C LEU A 103 19.51 8.06 4.26
N ALA A 104 19.30 8.79 5.37
CA ALA A 104 20.31 9.60 6.02
C ALA A 104 21.47 8.75 6.57
N ASN A 105 21.13 7.59 7.17
CA ASN A 105 22.10 6.60 7.66
C ASN A 105 22.81 5.86 6.52
N LYS A 106 22.31 6.01 5.29
CA LYS A 106 22.77 5.31 4.10
C LYS A 106 22.75 3.78 4.27
N GLU A 107 21.83 3.25 5.08
CA GLU A 107 21.55 1.81 5.15
C GLU A 107 20.85 1.35 3.88
N TYR A 108 20.05 2.25 3.33
CA TYR A 108 19.31 2.08 2.09
C TYR A 108 19.62 3.18 1.08
N LEU A 109 19.41 2.86 -0.20
CA LEU A 109 19.52 3.78 -1.33
C LEU A 109 18.16 3.89 -2.02
N LEU A 110 17.77 5.10 -2.40
CA LEU A 110 16.58 5.33 -3.22
C LEU A 110 16.79 4.72 -4.61
N VAL A 111 15.94 3.76 -5.00
CA VAL A 111 15.96 3.14 -6.32
C VAL A 111 15.02 3.86 -7.27
N ALA A 112 13.79 4.15 -6.81
CA ALA A 112 12.76 4.77 -7.61
C ALA A 112 11.74 5.50 -6.73
N GLN A 113 11.12 6.53 -7.31
CA GLN A 113 10.02 7.28 -6.73
C GLN A 113 8.97 7.55 -7.83
N GLN A 114 7.70 7.39 -7.49
CA GLN A 114 6.58 7.84 -8.32
C GLN A 114 5.51 8.48 -7.44
N GLY A 115 5.29 9.79 -7.60
CA GLY A 115 4.45 10.56 -6.68
C GLY A 115 4.94 10.42 -5.23
N ASP A 116 4.05 10.00 -4.35
CA ASP A 116 4.31 9.75 -2.93
C ASP A 116 4.72 8.29 -2.62
N ALA A 117 4.99 7.48 -3.64
CA ALA A 117 5.48 6.11 -3.49
C ALA A 117 7.00 6.03 -3.70
N TYR A 118 7.69 5.21 -2.90
CA TYR A 118 9.14 5.10 -2.88
C TYR A 118 9.58 3.64 -2.78
N VAL A 119 10.64 3.29 -3.49
CA VAL A 119 11.35 2.01 -3.34
C VAL A 119 12.79 2.29 -2.98
N LEU A 120 13.21 1.73 -1.86
CA LEU A 120 14.57 1.77 -1.38
C LEU A 120 15.16 0.36 -1.43
N LYS A 121 16.47 0.27 -1.63
CA LYS A 121 17.23 -0.99 -1.64
C LYS A 121 18.35 -0.93 -0.61
N SER A 122 18.54 -2.01 0.13
CA SER A 122 19.69 -2.14 1.03
C SER A 122 20.99 -2.02 0.24
N LYS A 123 22.04 -1.51 0.88
CA LYS A 123 23.37 -1.48 0.27
C LYS A 123 23.99 -2.86 0.07
#